data_AF-A0A5S5BZ74-F1
#
_entry.id   AF-A0A5S5BZ74-F1
#
_cell.length_a   1.000
_cell.length_b   1.000
_cell.length_c   1.000
_cell.angle_alpha   90.00
_cell.angle_beta   90.00
_cell.angle_gamma   90.00
#
_symmetry.space_group_name_H-M   'P 1'
#
loop_
_entity.id
_entity.type
_entity.pdbx_description
1 polymer ?
#
loop_
_entity_poly.entity_id
_entity_poly.type
_entity_poly.pdbx_seq_one_letter_code
_entity_poly.pdbx_strand_id
1 'polypeptide(L)'
;MGFFNKFLGSDSGETNNKDTDKKDVPWIPLTDHETLKTIKVDSNTRLQAIFKHSTRCGISRMVLKNFEGSYSSDFNTADIYFLDLLNHRDLSAKIASEFDVMHESPQLILLKNGTVVHHASHSEIETDVLAKYL
;
A
#
# COMPACT_ATOMS: atom_id res chain seq x y z
N MET A 1 20.65 10.39 -43.60
CA MET A 1 20.46 10.90 -42.22
C MET A 1 20.23 9.70 -41.32
N GLY A 2 21.27 9.24 -40.63
CA GLY A 2 21.21 8.16 -39.65
C GLY A 2 21.99 8.62 -38.43
N PHE A 3 21.31 8.72 -37.30
CA PHE A 3 21.81 9.40 -36.12
C PHE A 3 21.88 8.45 -34.92
N PHE A 4 23.12 8.35 -34.42
CA PHE A 4 23.59 8.00 -33.08
C PHE A 4 23.67 6.55 -32.64
N ASN A 5 24.87 6.03 -32.89
CA ASN A 5 25.51 4.93 -32.21
C ASN A 5 25.98 5.32 -30.79
N LYS A 6 25.90 4.32 -29.92
CA LYS A 6 26.36 4.21 -28.53
C LYS A 6 27.89 4.27 -28.43
N PHE A 7 28.45 5.25 -27.71
CA PHE A 7 29.80 5.26 -27.10
C PHE A 7 29.79 6.38 -26.03
N LEU A 8 29.42 6.11 -24.77
CA LEU A 8 30.29 5.62 -23.68
C LEU A 8 31.63 6.37 -23.58
N GLY A 9 31.77 7.25 -22.57
CA GLY A 9 33.03 7.90 -22.24
C GLY A 9 32.95 8.96 -21.14
N SER A 10 33.16 8.52 -19.90
CA SER A 10 33.93 9.20 -18.83
C SER A 10 33.26 10.19 -17.86
N ASP A 11 33.41 9.79 -16.59
CA ASP A 11 33.52 10.57 -15.35
C ASP A 11 32.23 11.18 -14.75
N SER A 12 31.33 10.28 -14.36
CA SER A 12 30.32 10.56 -13.35
C SER A 12 30.98 10.67 -11.98
N GLY A 13 31.10 11.90 -11.52
CA GLY A 13 31.52 12.25 -10.18
C GLY A 13 30.71 11.58 -9.08
N GLU A 14 31.36 11.55 -7.92
CA GLU A 14 30.82 11.17 -6.62
C GLU A 14 29.34 11.54 -6.45
N THR A 15 28.51 10.53 -6.17
CA THR A 15 27.28 10.75 -5.41
C THR A 15 27.26 9.76 -4.25
N ASN A 16 27.90 10.22 -3.18
CA ASN A 16 27.52 10.08 -1.79
C ASN A 16 26.42 9.06 -1.48
N ASN A 17 26.82 8.12 -0.65
CA ASN A 17 26.00 7.37 0.29
C ASN A 17 24.80 8.22 0.78
N LYS A 18 23.58 7.83 0.41
CA LYS A 18 22.39 8.15 1.17
C LYS A 18 21.86 6.85 1.70
N ASP A 19 22.39 6.45 2.85
CA ASP A 19 21.62 5.73 3.86
C ASP A 19 20.30 6.49 4.03
N THR A 20 19.25 6.03 3.35
CA THR A 20 17.90 6.41 3.70
C THR A 20 17.41 5.31 4.61
N ASP A 21 17.11 5.66 5.86
CA ASP A 21 16.33 4.88 6.84
C ASP A 21 14.90 4.57 6.32
N LYS A 22 14.76 4.07 5.08
CA LYS A 22 13.51 3.52 4.57
C LYS A 22 13.41 2.10 5.09
N LYS A 23 12.72 1.94 6.22
CA LYS A 23 12.27 0.63 6.64
C LYS A 23 11.16 0.17 5.70
N ASP A 24 11.26 -1.07 5.24
CA ASP A 24 10.21 -1.69 4.44
C ASP A 24 8.90 -1.72 5.24
N VAL A 25 7.78 -1.54 4.54
CA VAL A 25 6.45 -1.68 5.13
C VAL A 25 6.33 -3.13 5.66
N PRO A 26 5.94 -3.34 6.93
CA PRO A 26 5.77 -4.67 7.50
C PRO A 26 4.44 -5.29 7.02
N TRP A 27 4.37 -5.60 5.74
CA TRP A 27 3.16 -6.13 5.10
C TRP A 27 2.72 -7.45 5.74
N ILE A 28 1.46 -7.48 6.20
CA ILE A 28 0.80 -8.70 6.64
C ILE A 28 0.01 -9.27 5.45
N PRO A 29 0.32 -10.47 4.94
CA PRO A 29 -0.45 -11.05 3.84
C PRO A 29 -1.90 -11.28 4.24
N LEU A 30 -2.84 -10.81 3.42
CA LEU A 30 -4.26 -11.06 3.60
C LEU A 30 -4.71 -12.11 2.58
N THR A 31 -4.75 -13.36 3.02
CA THR A 31 -5.00 -14.52 2.14
C THR A 31 -6.27 -15.30 2.46
N ASP A 32 -6.90 -15.02 3.60
CA ASP A 32 -8.07 -15.74 4.09
C ASP A 32 -9.16 -14.81 4.64
N HIS A 33 -10.39 -15.33 4.72
CA HIS A 33 -11.57 -14.59 5.16
C HIS A 33 -11.68 -14.45 6.68
N GLU A 34 -11.04 -15.32 7.46
CA GLU A 34 -11.09 -15.24 8.92
C GLU A 34 -10.29 -14.03 9.43
N THR A 35 -9.17 -13.74 8.77
CA THR A 35 -8.36 -12.54 9.03
C THR A 35 -9.18 -11.24 8.90
N LEU A 36 -10.23 -11.18 8.05
CA LEU A 36 -11.11 -9.99 7.97
C LEU A 36 -11.88 -9.72 9.27
N LYS A 37 -12.32 -10.79 9.95
CA LYS A 37 -13.02 -10.64 11.23
C LYS A 37 -12.05 -10.11 12.29
N THR A 38 -10.82 -10.64 12.29
CA THR A 38 -9.74 -10.21 13.18
C THR A 38 -9.38 -8.75 12.94
N ILE A 39 -9.20 -8.31 11.69
CA ILE A 39 -8.97 -6.90 11.34
C ILE A 39 -10.05 -6.00 11.93
N LYS A 40 -11.33 -6.37 11.82
CA LYS A 40 -12.42 -5.56 12.37
C LYS A 40 -12.35 -5.47 13.89
N VAL A 41 -12.02 -6.55 14.58
CA VAL A 41 -11.87 -6.58 16.05
C VAL A 41 -10.64 -5.79 16.49
N ASP A 42 -9.49 -6.01 15.87
CA ASP A 42 -8.22 -5.39 16.22
C ASP A 42 -8.23 -3.88 15.96
N SER A 43 -9.08 -3.41 15.03
CA SER A 43 -9.31 -1.99 14.79
C SER A 43 -9.81 -1.20 16.01
N ASN A 44 -10.32 -1.88 17.05
CA ASN A 44 -10.67 -1.25 18.33
C ASN A 44 -9.46 -0.91 19.21
N THR A 45 -8.29 -1.45 18.89
CA THR A 45 -7.06 -1.28 19.69
C THR A 45 -5.95 -0.58 18.91
N ARG A 46 -5.82 -0.88 17.61
CA ARG A 46 -4.79 -0.36 16.72
C ARG A 46 -5.40 0.00 15.38
N LEU A 47 -4.89 1.04 14.72
CA LEU A 47 -5.32 1.36 13.36
C LEU A 47 -5.03 0.17 12.44
N GLN A 48 -6.03 -0.24 11.65
CA GLN A 48 -5.85 -1.31 10.67
C GLN A 48 -5.92 -0.73 9.28
N ALA A 49 -5.03 -1.16 8.39
CA ALA A 49 -5.01 -0.74 7.00
C ALA A 49 -5.06 -1.94 6.07
N ILE A 50 -5.87 -1.89 5.02
CA ILE A 50 -5.90 -2.90 3.96
C ILE A 50 -5.51 -2.22 2.65
N PHE A 51 -4.42 -2.68 2.04
CA PHE A 51 -3.98 -2.27 0.72
C PHE A 51 -4.31 -3.36 -0.30
N LYS A 52 -5.25 -3.08 -1.20
CA LYS A 52 -5.59 -3.97 -2.33
C LYS A 52 -4.75 -3.62 -3.53
N HIS A 53 -3.94 -4.57 -3.99
CA HIS A 53 -3.03 -4.39 -5.10
C HIS A 53 -3.35 -5.36 -6.25
N SER A 54 -3.41 -4.82 -7.47
CA SER A 54 -3.44 -5.62 -8.70
C SER A 54 -2.04 -5.70 -9.30
N THR A 55 -1.46 -6.90 -9.31
CA THR A 55 -0.07 -7.13 -9.77
C THR A 55 0.14 -6.94 -11.27
N ARG A 56 -0.93 -6.81 -12.06
CA ARG A 56 -0.88 -6.56 -13.52
C ARG A 56 -1.24 -5.13 -13.91
N CYS A 57 -1.53 -4.24 -12.96
CA CYS A 57 -1.86 -2.84 -13.23
C CYS A 57 -0.66 -1.92 -12.96
N GLY A 58 -0.19 -1.21 -13.98
CA GLY A 58 0.94 -0.28 -13.86
C GLY A 58 0.69 0.84 -12.84
N ILE A 59 -0.52 1.38 -12.80
CA ILE A 59 -0.93 2.39 -11.81
C ILE A 59 -0.86 1.81 -10.39
N SER A 60 -1.36 0.60 -10.20
CA SER A 60 -1.31 -0.11 -8.90
C SER A 60 0.13 -0.31 -8.42
N ARG A 61 1.06 -0.63 -9.32
CA ARG A 61 2.50 -0.77 -9.00
C ARG A 61 3.14 0.57 -8.64
N MET A 62 2.80 1.63 -9.35
CA MET A 62 3.30 2.98 -9.04
C MET A 62 2.83 3.44 -7.66
N VAL A 63 1.54 3.29 -7.36
CA VAL A 63 0.97 3.71 -6.07
C VAL A 63 1.56 2.89 -4.91
N LEU A 64 1.71 1.58 -5.07
CA LEU A 64 2.37 0.73 -4.07
C LEU A 64 3.79 1.23 -3.77
N LYS A 65 4.60 1.47 -4.81
CA LYS A 65 5.98 1.97 -4.65
C LYS A 65 6.02 3.34 -3.96
N ASN A 66 5.08 4.22 -4.26
CA ASN A 66 5.00 5.53 -3.62
C ASN A 66 4.66 5.39 -2.13
N PHE A 67 3.70 4.54 -1.80
CA PHE A 67 3.31 4.23 -0.43
C PHE A 67 4.47 3.62 0.38
N GLU A 68 5.16 2.62 -0.17
CA GLU A 68 6.36 2.04 0.44
C GLU A 68 7.47 3.09 0.60
N GLY A 69 7.64 3.96 -0.40
CA GLY A 69 8.64 5.00 -0.41
C GLY A 69 8.43 6.11 0.61
N SER A 70 7.21 6.27 1.12
CA SER A 70 6.83 7.27 2.13
C SER A 70 6.59 6.68 3.52
N TYR A 71 6.71 5.37 3.67
CA TYR A 71 6.48 4.70 4.94
C TYR A 71 7.53 5.13 5.97
N SER A 72 7.07 5.56 7.15
CA SER A 72 7.90 5.93 8.30
C SER A 72 7.70 4.91 9.43
N SER A 73 8.71 4.74 10.29
CA SER A 73 8.60 3.94 11.52
C SER A 73 7.52 4.42 12.47
N ASP A 74 7.12 5.69 12.37
CA ASP A 74 6.02 6.25 13.15
C ASP A 74 4.68 5.56 12.83
N PHE A 75 4.58 4.89 11.68
CA PHE A 75 3.41 4.14 11.27
C PHE A 75 3.37 2.70 11.81
N ASN A 76 4.39 2.23 12.54
CA ASN A 76 4.42 0.88 13.12
C ASN A 76 3.34 0.61 14.18
N THR A 77 2.58 1.63 14.56
CA THR A 77 1.38 1.52 15.41
C THR A 77 0.13 1.07 14.64
N ALA A 78 0.19 1.02 13.30
CA ALA A 78 -0.85 0.45 12.46
C ALA A 78 -0.47 -0.96 11.97
N ASP A 79 -1.46 -1.82 11.81
CA ASP A 79 -1.28 -3.14 11.19
C ASP A 79 -1.71 -3.04 9.72
N ILE A 80 -0.78 -3.34 8.80
CA ILE A 80 -0.94 -3.05 7.38
C ILE A 80 -1.00 -4.35 6.58
N TYR A 81 -2.18 -4.63 6.08
CA TYR A 81 -2.49 -5.84 5.33
C TYR A 81 -2.35 -5.60 3.83
N PHE A 82 -1.72 -6.55 3.15
CA PHE A 82 -1.57 -6.55 1.70
C PHE A 82 -2.40 -7.67 1.08
N LEU A 83 -3.28 -7.28 0.15
CA LEU A 83 -4.07 -8.22 -0.64
C LEU A 83 -3.59 -8.21 -2.09
N ASP A 84 -3.09 -9.36 -2.56
CA ASP A 84 -2.98 -9.61 -4.00
C ASP A 84 -4.37 -9.92 -4.56
N LEU A 85 -5.01 -8.89 -5.11
CA LEU A 85 -6.37 -8.95 -5.61
C LEU A 85 -6.53 -9.98 -6.74
N LEU A 86 -5.51 -10.18 -7.58
CA LEU A 86 -5.63 -11.09 -8.71
C LEU A 86 -5.67 -12.56 -8.28
N ASN A 87 -4.99 -12.88 -7.18
CA ASN A 87 -4.99 -14.21 -6.59
C ASN A 87 -6.17 -14.43 -5.63
N HIS A 88 -6.73 -13.35 -5.05
CA HIS A 88 -7.78 -13.42 -4.02
C HIS A 88 -8.98 -12.51 -4.36
N ARG A 89 -9.60 -12.73 -5.54
CA ARG A 89 -10.69 -11.89 -6.05
C ARG A 89 -11.95 -11.94 -5.18
N ASP A 90 -12.28 -13.13 -4.69
CA ASP A 90 -13.39 -13.39 -3.78
C ASP A 90 -13.20 -12.64 -2.45
N LEU A 91 -11.98 -12.68 -1.91
CA LEU A 91 -11.63 -11.94 -0.69
C LEU A 91 -11.69 -10.43 -0.91
N SER A 92 -11.21 -9.95 -2.07
CA SER A 92 -11.30 -8.54 -2.45
C SER A 92 -12.75 -8.03 -2.56
N ALA A 93 -13.64 -8.86 -3.11
CA ALA A 93 -15.08 -8.58 -3.16
C ALA A 93 -15.71 -8.61 -1.76
N LYS A 94 -15.32 -9.58 -0.92
CA LYS A 94 -15.79 -9.66 0.47
C LYS A 94 -15.38 -8.44 1.29
N ILE A 95 -14.15 -7.94 1.14
CA ILE A 95 -13.69 -6.70 1.79
C ILE A 95 -14.57 -5.51 1.41
N ALA A 96 -14.88 -5.36 0.11
CA ALA A 96 -15.76 -4.29 -0.37
C ALA A 96 -17.16 -4.37 0.29
N SER A 97 -17.75 -5.57 0.32
CA SER A 97 -19.07 -5.78 0.95
C SER A 97 -19.06 -5.67 2.48
N GLU A 98 -18.03 -6.15 3.16
CA GLU A 98 -17.94 -6.14 4.64
C GLU A 98 -17.80 -4.73 5.19
N PHE A 99 -17.09 -3.87 4.46
CA PHE A 99 -16.76 -2.52 4.88
C PHE A 99 -17.57 -1.44 4.16
N ASP A 100 -18.56 -1.84 3.37
CA ASP A 100 -19.46 -0.96 2.61
C ASP A 100 -18.70 0.09 1.76
N VAL A 101 -17.66 -0.38 1.06
CA VAL A 101 -16.87 0.44 0.13
C VAL A 101 -16.92 -0.14 -1.27
N MET A 102 -16.85 0.73 -2.28
CA MET A 102 -16.75 0.28 -3.67
C MET A 102 -15.46 -0.53 -3.88
N HIS A 103 -15.54 -1.55 -4.73
CA HIS A 103 -14.39 -2.37 -5.07
C HIS A 103 -13.48 -1.62 -6.06
N GLU A 104 -12.24 -1.34 -5.65
CA GLU A 104 -11.26 -0.59 -6.45
C GLU A 104 -9.86 -1.23 -6.38
N SER A 105 -8.98 -0.90 -7.33
CA SER A 105 -7.56 -1.27 -7.27
C SER A 105 -6.65 -0.34 -8.10
N PRO A 106 -5.60 0.24 -7.51
CA PRO A 106 -5.18 0.12 -6.12
C PRO A 106 -6.19 0.78 -5.16
N GLN A 107 -6.36 0.23 -3.97
CA GLN A 107 -7.25 0.78 -2.95
C GLN A 107 -6.61 0.64 -1.56
N LEU A 108 -6.68 1.70 -0.76
CA LEU A 108 -6.32 1.69 0.65
C LEU A 108 -7.59 1.92 1.48
N ILE A 109 -7.80 1.09 2.50
CA ILE A 109 -8.92 1.17 3.43
C ILE A 109 -8.35 1.23 4.84
N LEU A 110 -8.76 2.21 5.64
CA LEU A 110 -8.37 2.35 7.05
C LEU A 110 -9.56 2.09 7.96
N LEU A 111 -9.33 1.27 8.99
CA LEU A 111 -10.34 0.91 9.99
C LEU A 111 -9.89 1.32 11.39
N LYS A 112 -10.82 1.95 12.11
CA LYS A 112 -10.67 2.31 13.54
C LYS A 112 -12.01 2.09 14.22
N ASN A 113 -11.99 1.50 15.42
CA ASN A 113 -13.16 1.22 16.25
C ASN A 113 -14.26 0.42 15.50
N GLY A 114 -13.87 -0.58 14.73
CA GLY A 114 -14.78 -1.45 13.97
C GLY A 114 -15.39 -0.83 12.72
N THR A 115 -14.99 0.39 12.35
CA THR A 115 -15.58 1.17 11.24
C THR A 115 -14.52 1.68 10.27
N VAL A 116 -14.91 1.90 9.02
CA VAL A 116 -14.05 2.55 8.02
C VAL A 116 -13.97 4.04 8.35
N VAL A 117 -12.75 4.52 8.61
CA VAL A 117 -12.49 5.95 8.86
C VAL A 117 -11.92 6.66 7.65
N HIS A 118 -11.40 5.91 6.68
CA HIS A 118 -10.89 6.42 5.43
C HIS A 118 -10.86 5.31 4.36
N HIS A 119 -11.12 5.68 3.11
CA HIS A 119 -10.74 4.86 1.97
C HIS A 119 -10.36 5.76 0.79
N ALA A 120 -9.35 5.35 0.04
CA ALA A 120 -8.89 6.05 -1.16
C ALA A 120 -8.47 5.05 -2.22
N SER A 121 -8.51 5.45 -3.49
CA SER A 121 -8.11 4.60 -4.61
C SER A 121 -7.23 5.34 -5.60
N HIS A 122 -6.47 4.59 -6.42
CA HIS A 122 -5.68 5.18 -7.50
C HIS A 122 -4.79 6.36 -7.05
N SER A 123 -4.95 7.53 -7.64
CA SER A 123 -4.19 8.75 -7.34
C SER A 123 -4.63 9.45 -6.05
N GLU A 124 -5.75 9.05 -5.46
CA GLU A 124 -6.25 9.61 -4.20
C GLU A 124 -5.54 8.99 -2.98
N ILE A 125 -4.79 7.90 -3.17
CA ILE A 125 -4.00 7.29 -2.11
C ILE A 125 -2.82 8.20 -1.80
N GLU A 126 -2.97 8.99 -0.76
CA GLU A 126 -1.92 9.86 -0.22
C GLU A 126 -0.95 9.09 0.67
N THR A 127 0.32 9.47 0.60
CA THR A 127 1.44 8.82 1.29
C THR A 127 1.46 9.01 2.80
N ASP A 128 0.91 10.12 3.29
CA ASP A 128 0.90 10.53 4.69
C ASP A 128 -0.43 10.20 5.38
N VAL A 129 -1.36 9.53 4.69
CA VAL A 129 -2.71 9.31 5.19
C VAL A 129 -2.73 8.54 6.51
N LEU A 130 -1.82 7.57 6.71
CA LEU A 130 -1.73 6.84 7.98
C LEU A 130 -1.47 7.78 9.17
N ALA A 131 -0.58 8.77 9.00
CA ALA A 131 -0.25 9.75 10.03
C ALA A 131 -1.49 10.52 10.54
N LYS A 132 -2.47 10.74 9.67
CA LYS A 132 -3.70 11.51 9.97
C LYS A 132 -4.65 10.74 10.90
N TYR A 133 -4.53 9.42 10.99
CA TYR A 133 -5.49 8.54 11.68
C TYR A 133 -4.90 7.74 12.85
N LEU A 134 -3.59 7.82 13.09
CA LEU A 134 -2.95 7.30 14.30
C LEU A 134 -3.40 8.13 15.51
#